data_AF-A0A0M3KJP9-F1
#
_entry.id   AF-A0A0M3KJP9-F1
#
_cell.length_a   1.000
_cell.length_b   1.000
_cell.length_c   1.000
_cell.angle_alpha   90.00
_cell.angle_beta   90.00
_cell.angle_gamma   90.00
#
_symmetry.space_group_name_H-M   'P 1'
#
loop_
_entity.id
_entity.type
_entity.pdbx_description
1 polymer ?
#
loop_
_entity_poly.entity_id
_entity_poly.type
_entity_poly.pdbx_seq_one_letter_code
_entity_poly.pdbx_strand_id
1 'polypeptide(L)'
;MDLAAYFTAKIRQTEGYELVIDPPEYLNICFWYIPPSIRHMDPAEKKARLEKIAPKIKAKMMERGTTMVGYQPDKQRPNFFRMIISNQAITRQDLDFLIQEIIEIGKDM
;
A
#
# COMPACT_ATOMS: atom_id res chain seq x y z
N MET A 1 12.63 15.70 -9.75
CA MET A 1 12.02 15.44 -8.44
C MET A 1 11.88 13.94 -8.31
N ASP A 2 12.54 13.35 -7.32
CA ASP A 2 12.67 11.91 -7.14
C ASP A 2 11.29 11.23 -7.02
N LEU A 3 11.08 10.12 -7.75
CA LEU A 3 9.81 9.38 -7.77
C LEU A 3 9.49 8.76 -6.41
N ALA A 4 10.52 8.38 -5.64
CA ALA A 4 10.33 7.85 -4.30
C ALA A 4 9.79 8.93 -3.35
N ALA A 5 10.37 10.13 -3.39
CA ALA A 5 9.84 11.28 -2.66
C ALA A 5 8.41 11.65 -3.10
N TYR A 6 8.13 11.62 -4.40
CA TYR A 6 6.77 11.86 -4.93
C TYR A 6 5.76 10.84 -4.39
N PHE A 7 6.05 9.55 -4.52
CA PHE A 7 5.15 8.49 -4.06
C PHE A 7 4.93 8.56 -2.55
N THR A 8 5.99 8.81 -1.78
CA THR A 8 5.90 8.99 -0.32
C THR A 8 4.96 10.13 0.05
N ALA A 9 5.07 11.28 -0.64
CA ALA A 9 4.17 12.41 -0.42
C ALA A 9 2.72 12.05 -0.76
N LYS A 10 2.48 11.34 -1.87
CA LYS A 10 1.15 10.86 -2.26
C LYS A 10 0.55 9.92 -1.23
N ILE A 11 1.32 8.96 -0.72
CA ILE A 11 0.90 8.03 0.33
C ILE A 11 0.48 8.79 1.59
N ARG A 12 1.24 9.79 2.05
CA ARG A 12 0.87 10.62 3.21
C ARG A 12 -0.40 11.45 3.01
N GLN A 13 -0.67 11.87 1.77
CA GLN A 13 -1.83 12.71 1.44
C GLN A 13 -3.09 11.90 1.13
N THR A 14 -2.97 10.59 0.93
CA THR A 14 -4.09 9.74 0.52
C THR A 14 -4.74 9.11 1.75
N GLU A 15 -6.03 9.34 1.92
CA GLU A 15 -6.78 8.78 3.04
C GLU A 15 -6.75 7.24 3.04
N GLY A 16 -6.57 6.66 4.22
CA GLY A 16 -6.48 5.20 4.38
C GLY A 16 -5.10 4.64 4.07
N TYR A 17 -4.13 5.44 3.62
CA TYR A 17 -2.75 5.02 3.50
C TYR A 17 -1.95 5.44 4.73
N GLU A 18 -1.17 4.52 5.28
CA GLU A 18 -0.28 4.77 6.41
C GLU A 18 1.12 4.22 6.07
N LEU A 19 2.16 5.03 6.25
CA LEU A 19 3.55 4.58 6.12
C LEU A 19 3.91 3.65 7.29
N VAL A 20 4.56 2.54 6.98
CA VAL A 20 5.07 1.57 7.97
C VAL A 20 6.33 2.11 8.65
N ILE A 21 7.16 2.83 7.90
CA ILE A 21 8.36 3.52 8.37
C ILE A 21 8.38 4.90 7.72
N ASP A 22 8.52 5.94 8.55
CA ASP A 22 8.60 7.33 8.11
C ASP A 22 9.84 7.99 8.77
N PRO A 23 10.83 8.48 7.98
CA PRO A 23 10.90 8.47 6.51
C PRO A 23 11.20 7.07 5.94
N PRO A 24 10.86 6.80 4.67
CA PRO A 24 11.19 5.53 4.01
C PRO A 24 12.70 5.25 3.97
N GLU A 25 13.07 3.97 4.05
CA GLU A 25 14.45 3.53 3.88
C GLU A 25 14.80 3.46 2.38
N TYR A 26 15.35 4.57 1.87
CA TYR A 26 15.80 4.71 0.48
C TYR A 26 14.67 4.48 -0.54
N LEU A 27 14.82 3.53 -1.47
CA LEU A 27 13.83 3.24 -2.51
C LEU A 27 12.67 2.34 -2.03
N ASN A 28 12.68 1.89 -0.77
CA ASN A 28 11.67 0.98 -0.23
C ASN A 28 10.60 1.77 0.52
N ILE A 29 9.43 1.89 -0.10
CA ILE A 29 8.30 2.61 0.47
C ILE A 29 7.31 1.56 0.97
N CYS A 30 7.29 1.40 2.30
CA CYS A 30 6.46 0.43 2.99
C CYS A 30 5.21 1.09 3.53
N PHE A 31 4.02 0.57 3.19
CA PHE A 31 2.75 1.19 3.57
C PHE A 31 1.63 0.16 3.76
N TRP A 32 0.65 0.51 4.59
CA TRP A 32 -0.64 -0.16 4.67
C TRP A 32 -1.69 0.60 3.85
N TYR A 33 -2.69 -0.13 3.38
CA TYR A 33 -3.97 0.44 3.00
C TYR A 33 -5.05 -0.03 3.99
N ILE A 34 -5.80 0.91 4.52
CA ILE A 34 -6.81 0.75 5.57
C ILE A 34 -8.17 1.11 4.95
N PRO A 35 -8.95 0.08 4.58
CA PRO A 35 -10.30 0.26 4.06
C PRO A 35 -11.18 1.08 5.00
N PRO A 36 -12.15 1.85 4.47
CA PRO A 36 -13.07 2.65 5.28
C PRO A 36 -13.74 1.86 6.41
N SER A 37 -14.08 0.60 6.16
CA SER A 37 -14.78 -0.29 7.10
C SER A 37 -14.02 -0.53 8.42
N ILE A 38 -12.69 -0.40 8.43
CA ILE A 38 -11.85 -0.72 9.60
C ILE A 38 -11.13 0.49 10.22
N ARG A 39 -11.30 1.70 9.65
CA ARG A 39 -10.57 2.91 10.09
C ARG A 39 -10.87 3.30 11.55
N HIS A 40 -12.09 3.03 12.00
CA HIS A 40 -12.59 3.40 13.34
C HIS A 40 -12.69 2.22 14.31
N MET A 41 -12.07 1.09 13.98
CA MET A 41 -12.04 -0.09 14.85
C MET A 41 -10.99 0.02 15.94
N ASP A 42 -11.14 -0.79 16.98
CA ASP A 42 -10.13 -0.93 18.03
C ASP A 42 -8.78 -1.36 17.44
N PRO A 43 -7.64 -0.87 17.97
CA PRO A 43 -6.32 -1.14 17.41
C PRO A 43 -5.98 -2.61 17.24
N ALA A 44 -6.43 -3.47 18.17
CA ALA A 44 -6.19 -4.92 18.10
C ALA A 44 -6.97 -5.57 16.95
N GLU A 45 -8.24 -5.21 16.77
CA GLU A 45 -9.06 -5.71 15.67
C GLU A 45 -8.58 -5.17 14.32
N LYS A 46 -8.25 -3.86 14.26
CA LYS A 46 -7.67 -3.21 13.08
C LYS A 46 -6.42 -3.99 12.60
N LYS A 47 -5.50 -4.32 13.52
CA LYS A 47 -4.28 -5.10 13.19
C LYS A 47 -4.62 -6.50 12.66
N ALA A 48 -5.53 -7.21 13.31
CA ALA A 48 -5.93 -8.56 12.90
C ALA A 48 -6.59 -8.58 11.50
N ARG A 49 -7.35 -7.53 11.16
CA ARG A 49 -7.95 -7.37 9.82
C ARG A 49 -6.91 -6.96 8.78
N LEU A 50 -6.03 -6.00 9.11
CA LEU A 50 -4.96 -5.54 8.22
C LEU A 50 -4.06 -6.68 7.75
N GLU A 51 -3.76 -7.64 8.63
CA GLU A 51 -2.99 -8.84 8.30
C GLU A 51 -3.58 -9.58 7.09
N LYS A 52 -4.90 -9.55 6.90
CA LYS A 52 -5.58 -10.26 5.80
C LYS A 52 -5.82 -9.37 4.58
N ILE A 53 -5.71 -8.05 4.70
CA ILE A 53 -6.06 -7.10 3.63
C ILE A 53 -5.03 -7.12 2.51
N ALA A 54 -3.73 -6.97 2.82
CA ALA A 54 -2.69 -6.91 1.79
C ALA A 54 -2.65 -8.18 0.90
N PRO A 55 -2.72 -9.42 1.44
CA PRO A 55 -2.83 -10.62 0.62
C PRO A 55 -4.07 -10.66 -0.28
N LYS A 56 -5.24 -10.23 0.23
CA LYS A 56 -6.48 -10.20 -0.56
C LYS A 56 -6.41 -9.21 -1.71
N ILE A 57 -5.87 -8.01 -1.46
CA ILE A 57 -5.67 -7.00 -2.52
C ILE A 57 -4.69 -7.53 -3.55
N LYS A 58 -3.58 -8.17 -3.12
CA LYS A 58 -2.61 -8.77 -4.03
C LYS A 58 -3.23 -9.84 -4.93
N ALA A 59 -4.08 -10.72 -4.38
CA ALA A 59 -4.77 -11.75 -5.15
C ALA A 59 -5.67 -11.13 -6.24
N LYS A 60 -6.54 -10.19 -5.87
CA LYS A 60 -7.40 -9.48 -6.84
C LYS A 60 -6.60 -8.69 -7.88
N MET A 61 -5.49 -8.09 -7.47
CA MET A 61 -4.59 -7.38 -8.37
C MET A 61 -3.96 -8.33 -9.40
N MET A 62 -3.59 -9.55 -8.99
CA MET A 62 -3.13 -10.59 -9.91
C MET A 62 -4.22 -11.07 -10.87
N GLU A 63 -5.47 -11.22 -10.41
CA GLU A 63 -6.61 -11.58 -11.26
C GLU A 63 -6.90 -10.51 -12.32
N ARG A 64 -6.80 -9.23 -11.96
CA ARG A 64 -7.00 -8.10 -12.89
C ARG A 64 -5.85 -7.92 -13.88
N GLY A 65 -4.62 -8.25 -13.49
CA GLY A 65 -3.45 -8.15 -14.36
C GLY A 65 -3.04 -6.72 -14.75
N THR A 66 -3.56 -5.70 -14.06
CA THR A 66 -3.36 -4.27 -14.39
C THR A 66 -2.06 -3.69 -13.83
N THR A 67 -1.70 -4.06 -12.61
CA THR A 67 -0.46 -3.66 -11.93
C THR A 67 -0.06 -4.71 -10.91
N MET A 68 1.13 -4.60 -10.31
CA MET A 68 1.58 -5.50 -9.26
C MET A 68 2.50 -4.78 -8.27
N VAL A 69 2.19 -4.89 -6.98
CA VAL A 69 3.09 -4.52 -5.87
C VAL A 69 3.30 -5.73 -4.95
N GLY A 70 4.48 -5.86 -4.34
CA GLY A 70 4.73 -6.91 -3.34
C GLY A 70 4.13 -6.56 -1.98
N TYR A 71 3.80 -7.58 -1.18
CA TYR A 71 3.58 -7.40 0.25
C TYR A 71 4.60 -8.26 1.03
N GLN A 72 4.86 -7.89 2.28
CA GLN A 72 5.76 -8.63 3.15
C GLN A 72 5.06 -9.04 4.44
N PRO A 73 5.17 -10.31 4.84
CA PRO A 73 4.85 -10.74 6.19
C PRO A 73 5.94 -10.31 7.15
N ASP A 74 5.52 -9.76 8.28
CA ASP A 74 6.39 -9.41 9.41
C ASP A 74 5.81 -10.05 10.68
N LYS A 75 6.68 -10.55 11.55
CA LYS A 75 6.26 -11.18 12.81
C LYS A 75 5.72 -10.17 13.82
N GLN A 76 6.09 -8.90 13.69
CA GLN A 76 5.74 -7.85 14.64
C GLN A 76 4.63 -6.92 14.14
N ARG A 77 4.35 -6.93 12.84
CA ARG A 77 3.48 -5.96 12.16
C ARG A 77 2.55 -6.66 11.19
N PRO A 78 1.32 -6.15 10.98
CA PRO A 78 0.44 -6.69 9.97
C PRO A 78 1.06 -6.61 8.57
N ASN A 79 0.74 -7.56 7.69
CA ASN A 79 1.14 -7.56 6.28
C ASN A 79 1.01 -6.16 5.66
N PHE A 80 2.08 -5.69 5.03
CA PHE A 80 2.16 -4.38 4.38
C PHE A 80 2.71 -4.47 2.97
N PHE A 81 2.37 -3.49 2.14
CA PHE A 81 2.93 -3.38 0.80
C PHE A 81 4.33 -2.79 0.84
N ARG A 82 5.20 -3.26 -0.06
CA ARG A 82 6.53 -2.68 -0.29
C ARG A 82 6.65 -2.31 -1.75
N MET A 83 6.64 -1.01 -2.02
CA MET A 83 6.94 -0.46 -3.33
C MET A 83 8.44 -0.22 -3.45
N ILE A 84 9.04 -0.74 -4.52
CA ILE A 84 10.45 -0.51 -4.86
C ILE A 84 10.48 0.15 -6.24
N ILE A 85 11.00 1.38 -6.30
CA ILE A 85 11.12 2.13 -7.56
C ILE A 85 12.53 1.89 -8.11
N SER A 86 12.70 0.81 -8.87
CA SER A 86 13.97 0.46 -9.52
C SER A 86 13.95 0.62 -11.04
N ASN A 87 12.76 0.58 -11.65
CA ASN A 87 12.59 0.69 -13.09
C ASN A 87 12.51 2.15 -13.53
N GLN A 88 13.39 2.56 -14.44
CA GLN A 88 13.43 3.93 -14.98
C GLN A 88 12.21 4.29 -15.84
N ALA A 89 11.45 3.30 -16.31
CA ALA A 89 10.22 3.53 -17.07
C ALA A 89 9.01 3.91 -16.20
N ILE A 90 9.11 3.79 -14.87
CA ILE A 90 8.01 4.18 -13.97
C ILE A 90 7.79 5.69 -14.06
N THR A 91 6.56 6.08 -14.32
CA THR A 91 6.12 7.47 -14.34
C THR A 91 5.32 7.80 -13.08
N ARG A 92 5.03 9.09 -12.88
CA ARG A 92 4.11 9.51 -11.81
C ARG A 92 2.70 8.96 -12.01
N GLN A 93 2.27 8.82 -13.26
CA GLN A 93 0.94 8.31 -13.60
C GLN A 93 0.79 6.84 -13.20
N ASP A 94 1.84 6.04 -13.37
CA ASP A 94 1.86 4.63 -12.92
C ASP A 94 1.72 4.52 -11.40
N LEU A 95 2.38 5.44 -10.67
CA LEU A 95 2.32 5.51 -9.22
C LEU A 95 0.95 5.98 -8.72
N ASP A 96 0.36 6.97 -9.38
CA ASP A 96 -1.00 7.42 -9.10
C ASP A 96 -2.03 6.31 -9.40
N PHE A 97 -1.84 5.59 -10.51
CA PHE A 97 -2.66 4.43 -10.86
C PHE A 97 -2.55 3.31 -9.82
N LEU A 98 -1.35 2.99 -9.34
CA LEU A 98 -1.16 1.98 -8.29
C LEU A 98 -1.95 2.32 -7.01
N ILE A 99 -1.94 3.59 -6.59
CA ILE A 99 -2.72 4.04 -5.45
C ILE A 99 -4.21 3.84 -5.73
N GLN A 100 -4.71 4.34 -6.86
CA GLN A 100 -6.12 4.22 -7.19
C GLN A 100 -6.57 2.76 -7.28
N GLU A 101 -5.75 1.90 -7.89
CA GLU A 101 -6.09 0.49 -8.08
C GLU A 101 -6.19 -0.25 -6.73
N ILE A 102 -5.29 0.04 -5.78
CA ILE A 102 -5.39 -0.52 -4.42
C ILE A 102 -6.66 -0.02 -3.71
N ILE A 103 -7.03 1.26 -3.85
CA ILE A 103 -8.29 1.80 -3.31
C ILE A 103 -9.48 1.06 -3.92
N GLU A 104 -9.55 0.96 -5.25
CA GLU A 104 -10.68 0.31 -5.95
C GLU A 104 -10.82 -1.16 -5.59
N ILE A 105 -9.72 -1.87 -5.40
CA ILE A 105 -9.73 -3.28 -4.99
C ILE A 105 -10.15 -3.43 -3.53
N GLY A 106 -9.67 -2.53 -2.67
CA GLY A 106 -9.75 -2.65 -1.21
C GLY A 106 -10.89 -1.87 -0.53
N LYS A 107 -11.57 -0.95 -1.22
CA LYS A 107 -12.60 -0.08 -0.61
C LYS A 107 -13.77 -0.84 0.04
N ASP A 108 -14.12 -2.00 -0.50
CA ASP A 108 -15.21 -2.85 -0.01
C ASP A 108 -14.72 -3.97 0.96
N MET A 109 -13.45 -3.92 1.38
CA MET A 109 -12.85 -4.91 2.30
C MET A 109 -13.00 -4.52 3.77
#